data_AF-A0A535FXD3-F1
#
_entry.id   AF-A0A535FXD3-F1
#
_cell.length_a   1.000
_cell.length_b   1.000
_cell.length_c   1.000
_cell.angle_alpha   90.00
_cell.angle_beta   90.00
_cell.angle_gamma   90.00
#
_symmetry.space_group_name_H-M   'P 1'
#
loop_
_entity.id
_entity.type
_entity.pdbx_description
1 polymer ?
#
loop_
_entity_poly.entity_id
_entity_poly.type
_entity_poly.pdbx_seq_one_letter_code
_entity_poly.pdbx_strand_id
1 'polypeptide(L)'
;MDERHLEKIKKHLRDAEVQERIQQSIQRGRLEATVTIGRVAQLFHLKESKLRDWETHGLLTPLRSKDNTGQRQYSPNELDKLAIIKELIAQ
;
A
#
# COMPACT_ATOMS: atom_id res chain seq x y z
N MET A 1 -32.60 4.47 0.07
CA MET A 1 -31.82 3.47 0.86
C MET A 1 -32.63 3.19 2.10
N ASP A 2 -33.12 1.96 2.27
CA ASP A 2 -34.05 1.65 3.35
C ASP A 2 -33.36 1.52 4.71
N GLU A 3 -33.91 2.20 5.71
CA GLU A 3 -33.44 2.22 7.10
C GLU A 3 -33.36 0.80 7.71
N ARG A 4 -34.26 -0.10 7.29
CA ARG A 4 -34.24 -1.53 7.66
C ARG A 4 -33.03 -2.30 7.13
N HIS A 5 -32.49 -1.93 5.97
CA HIS A 5 -31.25 -2.52 5.47
C HIS A 5 -30.04 -2.04 6.28
N LEU A 6 -30.00 -0.77 6.66
CA LEU A 6 -28.93 -0.23 7.50
C LEU A 6 -28.89 -0.91 8.87
N GLU A 7 -30.03 -1.14 9.51
CA GLU A 7 -30.08 -1.83 10.81
C GLU A 7 -29.64 -3.30 10.72
N LYS A 8 -29.98 -4.01 9.63
CA LYS A 8 -29.47 -5.36 9.39
C LYS A 8 -27.96 -5.38 9.21
N ILE A 9 -27.41 -4.42 8.45
CA ILE A 9 -25.96 -4.27 8.26
C ILE A 9 -25.29 -3.98 9.60
N LYS A 10 -25.78 -3.01 10.38
CA LYS A 10 -25.22 -2.69 11.71
C LYS A 10 -25.23 -3.89 12.63
N LYS A 11 -26.32 -4.66 12.68
CA LYS A 11 -26.41 -5.87 13.50
C LYS A 11 -25.38 -6.92 13.06
N HIS A 12 -25.25 -7.15 11.75
CA HIS A 12 -24.28 -8.08 11.20
C HIS A 12 -22.83 -7.64 11.49
N LEU A 13 -22.54 -6.34 11.38
CA LEU A 13 -21.23 -5.79 11.71
C LEU A 13 -20.91 -5.83 13.21
N ARG A 14 -21.87 -6.01 14.12
CA ARG A 14 -21.57 -6.13 15.57
C ARG A 14 -21.15 -7.53 15.99
N ASP A 15 -21.30 -8.51 15.11
CA ASP A 15 -20.91 -9.88 15.38
C ASP A 15 -19.37 -10.00 15.44
N ALA A 16 -18.88 -10.70 16.47
CA ALA A 16 -17.45 -10.80 16.74
C ALA A 16 -16.68 -11.58 15.64
N GLU A 17 -17.27 -12.66 15.12
CA GLU A 17 -16.66 -13.44 14.03
C GLU A 17 -16.64 -12.63 12.73
N VAL A 18 -17.70 -11.85 12.48
CA VAL A 18 -17.76 -10.94 11.33
C VAL A 18 -16.70 -9.85 11.45
N GLN A 19 -16.54 -9.26 12.64
CA GLN A 19 -15.49 -8.26 12.89
C GLN A 19 -14.09 -8.83 12.67
N GLU A 20 -13.81 -10.03 13.18
CA GLU A 20 -12.52 -10.68 12.99
C GLU A 20 -12.21 -10.91 11.51
N ARG A 21 -13.17 -11.45 10.75
CA ARG A 21 -13.02 -11.65 9.30
C ARG A 21 -12.79 -10.35 8.54
N ILE A 22 -13.47 -9.27 8.93
CA ILE A 22 -13.26 -7.94 8.35
C ILE A 22 -11.84 -7.46 8.66
N GLN A 23 -11.37 -7.58 9.90
CA GLN A 23 -10.02 -7.18 10.28
C GLN A 23 -8.96 -7.95 9.50
N GLN A 24 -9.09 -9.27 9.39
CA GLN A 24 -8.19 -10.11 8.57
C GLN A 24 -8.19 -9.68 7.10
N SER A 25 -9.37 -9.41 6.53
CA SER A 25 -9.50 -8.94 5.15
C SER A 25 -8.85 -7.57 4.93
N ILE A 26 -9.02 -6.64 5.88
CA ILE A 26 -8.38 -5.32 5.86
C ILE A 26 -6.86 -5.45 5.97
N GLN A 27 -6.36 -6.25 6.91
CA GLN A 27 -4.94 -6.48 7.11
C GLN A 27 -4.32 -7.09 5.85
N ARG A 28 -4.95 -8.13 5.30
CA ARG A 28 -4.51 -8.74 4.04
C ARG A 28 -4.48 -7.73 2.90
N GLY A 29 -5.57 -6.97 2.71
CA GLY A 29 -5.64 -5.94 1.67
C GLY A 29 -4.57 -4.86 1.84
N ARG A 30 -4.24 -4.48 3.08
CA ARG A 30 -3.14 -3.54 3.36
C ARG A 30 -1.78 -4.14 3.01
N LEU A 31 -1.52 -5.38 3.40
CA LEU A 31 -0.24 -6.06 3.13
C LEU A 31 -0.01 -6.32 1.64
N GLU A 32 -1.07 -6.68 0.92
CA GLU A 32 -1.02 -6.98 -0.52
C GLU A 32 -1.12 -5.73 -1.40
N ALA A 33 -1.58 -4.60 -0.85
CA ALA A 33 -1.64 -3.34 -1.59
C ALA A 33 -0.25 -2.99 -2.11
N THR A 34 -0.17 -2.58 -3.37
CA THR A 34 1.06 -2.09 -3.95
C THR A 34 0.82 -0.83 -4.75
N VAL A 35 1.85 -0.01 -4.86
CA VAL A 35 1.79 1.31 -5.48
C VAL A 35 2.80 1.39 -6.62
N THR A 36 2.39 1.94 -7.77
CA THR A 36 3.29 2.07 -8.92
C THR A 36 4.39 3.12 -8.68
N ILE A 37 5.51 3.00 -9.39
CA ILE A 37 6.62 3.98 -9.30
C ILE A 37 6.16 5.43 -9.50
N GLY A 38 5.27 5.69 -10.46
CA GLY A 38 4.75 7.03 -10.73
C GLY A 38 3.91 7.58 -9.57
N ARG A 39 3.12 6.71 -8.92
CA ARG A 39 2.35 7.12 -7.75
C ARG A 39 3.24 7.34 -6.52
N VAL A 40 4.26 6.52 -6.31
CA VAL A 40 5.26 6.74 -5.26
C VAL A 40 6.01 8.06 -5.46
N ALA A 41 6.45 8.33 -6.69
CA ALA A 41 7.10 9.60 -7.05
C ALA A 41 6.24 10.81 -6.66
N GLN A 42 4.93 10.76 -6.93
CA GLN A 42 3.99 11.80 -6.51
C GLN A 42 3.85 11.90 -4.99
N LEU A 43 3.66 10.78 -4.28
CA LEU A 43 3.46 10.75 -2.83
C LEU A 43 4.66 11.32 -2.06
N PHE A 44 5.88 11.02 -2.52
CA PHE A 44 7.11 11.44 -1.85
C PHE A 44 7.71 12.72 -2.42
N HIS A 45 7.09 13.31 -3.46
CA HIS A 45 7.62 14.46 -4.21
C HIS A 45 9.04 14.21 -4.75
N LEU A 46 9.26 13.02 -5.31
CA LEU A 46 10.53 12.59 -5.89
C LEU A 46 10.39 12.35 -7.38
N LYS A 47 11.50 12.46 -8.11
CA LYS A 47 11.55 11.99 -9.51
C LYS A 47 11.63 10.47 -9.54
N GLU A 48 10.98 9.84 -10.51
CA GLU A 48 11.10 8.38 -10.71
C GLU A 48 12.54 7.92 -10.93
N SER A 49 13.38 8.75 -11.56
CA SER A 49 14.81 8.43 -11.74
C SER A 49 15.50 8.18 -10.40
N LYS A 50 15.24 9.01 -9.38
CA LYS A 50 15.83 8.86 -8.04
C LYS A 50 15.41 7.54 -7.38
N LEU A 51 14.16 7.13 -7.59
CA LEU A 51 13.67 5.83 -7.11
C LEU A 51 14.39 4.66 -7.80
N ARG A 52 14.64 4.77 -9.12
CA ARG A 52 15.41 3.76 -9.89
C ARG A 52 16.88 3.72 -9.47
N ASP A 53 17.46 4.88 -9.14
CA ASP A 53 18.83 4.96 -8.64
C ASP A 53 18.93 4.25 -7.28
N TRP A 54 17.99 4.50 -6.36
CA TRP A 54 17.94 3.82 -5.06
C TRP A 54 17.68 2.31 -5.16
N GLU A 55 16.84 1.86 -6.09
CA GLU A 55 16.71 0.43 -6.42
C GLU A 55 18.04 -0.15 -6.92
N THR A 56 18.74 0.56 -7.81
CA THR A 56 20.05 0.13 -8.35
C THR A 56 21.11 -0.01 -7.25
N HIS A 57 21.07 0.87 -6.25
CA HIS A 57 21.92 0.80 -5.07
C HIS A 57 21.44 -0.17 -3.98
N GLY A 58 20.34 -0.91 -4.21
CA GLY A 58 19.82 -1.90 -3.28
C GLY A 58 19.10 -1.33 -2.05
N LEU A 59 18.80 -0.03 -2.04
CA LEU A 59 18.04 0.61 -0.96
C LEU A 59 16.55 0.27 -1.02
N LEU A 60 16.06 -0.02 -2.22
CA LEU A 60 14.68 -0.41 -2.49
C LEU A 60 14.63 -1.72 -3.27
N THR A 61 13.61 -2.52 -3.02
CA THR A 61 13.37 -3.81 -3.69
C THR A 61 11.91 -3.91 -4.14
N PRO A 62 11.48 -3.09 -5.11
CA PRO A 62 10.09 -3.13 -5.60
C PRO A 62 9.78 -4.46 -6.28
N LEU A 63 8.55 -4.92 -6.10
CA LEU A 63 8.01 -6.06 -6.83
C LEU A 63 7.80 -5.70 -8.30
N ARG A 64 7.80 -6.70 -9.18
CA ARG A 64 7.48 -6.54 -10.60
C ARG A 64 6.11 -7.14 -10.85
N SER A 65 5.17 -6.37 -11.38
CA SER A 65 3.85 -6.88 -11.77
C SER A 65 4.01 -7.91 -12.87
N LYS A 66 3.41 -9.09 -12.68
CA LYS A 66 3.36 -10.15 -13.70
C LYS A 66 2.39 -9.82 -14.83
N ASP A 67 1.38 -9.01 -14.54
CA ASP A 67 0.23 -8.79 -15.44
C ASP A 67 0.37 -7.52 -16.28
N ASN A 68 1.23 -6.57 -15.86
CA ASN A 68 1.44 -5.30 -16.54
C ASN A 68 2.94 -5.03 -16.77
N THR A 69 3.44 -5.45 -17.93
CA THR A 69 4.73 -5.03 -18.54
C THR A 69 5.98 -5.05 -17.64
N GLY A 70 5.95 -5.76 -16.50
CA GLY A 70 7.03 -5.71 -15.51
C GLY A 70 7.13 -4.36 -14.78
N GLN A 71 6.02 -3.61 -14.65
CA GLN A 71 6.01 -2.36 -13.89
C GLN A 71 6.36 -2.60 -12.43
N ARG A 72 7.07 -1.63 -11.83
CA ARG A 72 7.48 -1.63 -10.43
C ARG A 72 6.31 -1.33 -9.52
N GLN A 73 6.18 -2.15 -8.49
CA GLN A 73 5.13 -2.13 -7.48
C GLN A 73 5.79 -2.09 -6.10
N TYR A 74 5.52 -1.03 -5.35
CA TYR A 74 6.07 -0.80 -4.02
C TYR A 74 5.03 -1.25 -2.99
N SER A 75 5.41 -2.18 -2.12
CA SER A 75 4.60 -2.60 -0.98
C SER A 75 4.64 -1.54 0.13
N PRO A 76 3.72 -1.57 1.12
CA PRO A 76 3.75 -0.66 2.25
C PRO A 76 5.11 -0.62 2.95
N ASN A 77 5.75 -1.77 3.13
CA ASN A 77 7.09 -1.85 3.73
C ASN A 77 8.16 -1.11 2.92
N GLU A 78 8.07 -1.12 1.59
CA GLU A 78 8.97 -0.31 0.74
C GLU A 78 8.66 1.19 0.85
N LEU A 79 7.39 1.57 1.08
CA LEU A 79 7.02 2.96 1.34
C LEU A 79 7.54 3.44 2.71
N ASP A 80 7.53 2.57 3.73
CA ASP A 80 8.10 2.87 5.05
C ASP A 80 9.60 3.12 4.95
N LYS A 81 10.33 2.27 4.21
CA LYS A 81 11.76 2.50 3.91
C LYS A 81 11.99 3.83 3.18
N LEU A 82 11.15 4.15 2.20
CA LEU A 82 11.22 5.42 1.46
C LEU A 82 11.06 6.64 2.35
N ALA A 83 10.15 6.59 3.33
CA ALA A 83 9.96 7.66 4.30
C ALA A 83 11.25 7.89 5.12
N ILE A 84 11.88 6.81 5.58
CA ILE A 84 13.15 6.87 6.33
C ILE A 84 14.27 7.43 5.46
N ILE A 85 14.45 6.89 4.23
CA ILE A 85 15.50 7.35 3.30
C ILE A 85 15.33 8.84 2.98
N LYS A 86 14.09 9.30 2.76
CA LYS A 86 13.81 10.70 2.47
C LYS A 86 14.22 11.61 3.62
N GLU A 87 13.93 11.21 4.86
CA GLU A 87 14.31 11.97 6.06
C GLU A 87 15.82 12.07 6.20
N LEU A 88 16.54 10.96 5.98
CA LEU A 88 18.00 10.91 6.07
C LEU A 88 18.72 11.76 5.02
N ILE A 89 18.13 11.95 3.84
CA ILE A 89 18.73 12.71 2.73
C ILE A 89 18.33 14.20 2.78
N ALA A 90 17.33 14.57 3.58
CA ALA A 90 16.92 15.96 3.77
C ALA A 90 17.83 16.74 4.73
N GLN A 91 18.71 16.04 5.45
CA GLN A 91 19.76 16.59 6.33
C GLN A 91 21.02 16.92 5.52
#